data_AF-A0A2I0AUV9-F1
#
_entry.id   AF-A0A2I0AUV9-F1
#
_cell.length_a   1.000
_cell.length_b   1.000
_cell.length_c   1.000
_cell.angle_alpha   90.00
_cell.angle_beta   90.00
_cell.angle_gamma   90.00
#
_symmetry.space_group_name_H-M   'P 1'
#
loop_
_entity.id
_entity.type
_entity.pdbx_description
1 polymer ?
#
loop_
_entity_poly.entity_id
_entity_poly.type
_entity_poly.pdbx_seq_one_letter_code
_entity_poly.pdbx_strand_id
1 'polypeptide(L)'
;MVIITDNGTPFVNQRIHDFCGEHQINLKYASVWHPHTNGQAEAANKNILNILKKRLDGAKARWPEELPGALWAYNTAPSEVTQESPFSFSFGMNAVIPVELEHLSPRIEAAASFEPEVLQTWMKENDSSRRVDLDLLEQKRES
;
A
#
# COMPACT_ATOMS: atom_id res chain seq x y z
N MET A 1 -0.05 -10.07 -17.36
CA MET A 1 -0.68 -9.45 -16.18
C MET A 1 -2.09 -8.99 -16.57
N VAL A 2 -3.06 -9.03 -15.65
CA VAL A 2 -4.43 -8.55 -15.88
C VAL A 2 -4.74 -7.48 -14.84
N ILE A 3 -5.31 -6.35 -15.28
CA ILE A 3 -5.89 -5.35 -14.40
C ILE A 3 -7.39 -5.35 -14.63
N ILE A 4 -8.16 -5.40 -13.55
CA ILE A 4 -9.62 -5.27 -13.59
C ILE A 4 -9.98 -3.96 -12.91
N THR A 5 -10.68 -3.08 -13.60
CA THR A 5 -11.16 -1.81 -13.04
C THR A 5 -12.68 -1.72 -13.11
N ASP A 6 -13.27 -0.80 -12.37
CA ASP A 6 -14.65 -0.39 -12.63
C ASP A 6 -14.75 0.41 -13.95
N ASN A 7 -15.98 0.79 -14.31
CA ASN A 7 -16.24 1.66 -15.47
C ASN A 7 -16.10 3.15 -15.12
N GLY A 8 -15.29 3.49 -14.11
CA GLY A 8 -15.04 4.88 -13.73
C GLY A 8 -14.39 5.65 -14.88
N THR A 9 -14.88 6.86 -15.14
CA THR A 9 -14.33 7.72 -16.21
C THR A 9 -12.81 7.97 -16.12
N PRO A 10 -12.15 7.97 -14.94
CA PRO A 10 -10.68 8.05 -14.88
C PRO A 10 -9.96 6.81 -15.43
N PHE A 11 -10.61 5.64 -15.44
CA PHE A 11 -10.03 4.37 -15.90
C PHE A 11 -10.51 3.98 -17.31
N VAL A 12 -11.59 4.60 -17.78
CA VAL A 12 -12.12 4.47 -19.13
C VAL A 12 -11.64 5.65 -19.98
N ASN A 13 -10.35 5.67 -20.30
CA ASN A 13 -9.79 6.63 -21.26
C ASN A 13 -8.67 6.01 -22.11
N GLN A 14 -8.41 6.64 -23.26
CA GLN A 14 -7.44 6.16 -24.23
C GLN A 14 -6.03 6.08 -23.65
N ARG A 15 -5.64 7.04 -22.81
CA ARG A 15 -4.31 7.10 -22.20
C ARG A 15 -4.00 5.87 -21.34
N ILE A 16 -4.98 5.39 -20.57
CA ILE A 16 -4.86 4.17 -19.76
C ILE A 16 -4.79 2.93 -20.67
N HIS A 17 -5.60 2.90 -21.73
CA HIS A 17 -5.57 1.79 -22.69
C HIS A 17 -4.21 1.68 -23.39
N ASP A 18 -3.65 2.80 -23.85
CA ASP A 18 -2.35 2.86 -24.52
C ASP A 18 -1.23 2.43 -23.57
N PHE A 19 -1.21 2.98 -22.34
CA PHE A 19 -0.26 2.58 -21.30
C PHE A 19 -0.32 1.08 -21.00
N CYS A 20 -1.53 0.52 -20.83
CA CYS A 20 -1.67 -0.92 -20.60
C CYS A 20 -1.19 -1.75 -21.81
N GLY A 21 -1.45 -1.29 -23.04
CA GLY A 21 -0.98 -1.92 -24.27
C GLY A 21 0.55 -1.95 -24.37
N GLU A 22 1.21 -0.82 -24.13
CA GLU A 22 2.67 -0.70 -24.12
C GLU A 22 3.34 -1.65 -23.12
N HIS A 23 2.71 -1.84 -21.95
CA HIS A 23 3.21 -2.71 -20.89
C HIS A 23 2.68 -4.16 -20.95
N GLN A 24 2.00 -4.56 -22.04
CA GLN A 24 1.42 -5.90 -22.21
C GLN A 24 0.48 -6.31 -21.06
N ILE A 25 -0.23 -5.33 -20.51
CA ILE A 25 -1.23 -5.51 -19.46
C ILE A 25 -2.59 -5.69 -20.13
N ASN A 26 -3.27 -6.81 -19.82
CA ASN A 26 -4.64 -7.03 -20.27
C ASN A 26 -5.60 -6.26 -19.34
N LEU A 27 -6.06 -5.11 -19.80
CA LEU A 27 -7.04 -4.29 -19.09
C LEU A 27 -8.46 -4.82 -19.33
N LYS A 28 -9.19 -5.11 -18.25
CA LYS A 28 -10.58 -5.53 -18.27
C LYS A 28 -11.43 -4.61 -17.42
N TYR A 29 -12.66 -4.39 -17.86
CA TYR A 29 -13.63 -3.60 -17.11
C TYR A 29 -14.65 -4.52 -16.44
N ALA A 30 -14.95 -4.26 -15.17
CA ALA A 30 -16.00 -4.92 -14.44
C ALA A 30 -17.35 -4.59 -15.09
N SER A 31 -18.20 -5.59 -15.28
CA SER A 31 -19.54 -5.36 -15.83
C SER A 31 -20.37 -4.56 -14.83
N VAL A 32 -21.16 -3.60 -15.33
CA VAL A 32 -22.17 -2.88 -14.51
C VAL A 32 -23.13 -3.84 -13.81
N TRP A 33 -23.42 -4.98 -14.44
CA TRP A 33 -24.32 -6.01 -13.92
C TRP A 33 -23.65 -6.97 -12.92
N HIS A 34 -22.32 -6.97 -12.84
CA HIS A 34 -21.55 -7.86 -11.96
C HIS A 34 -20.43 -7.10 -11.26
N PRO A 35 -20.74 -6.21 -10.30
CA PRO A 35 -19.74 -5.45 -9.54
C PRO A 35 -18.76 -6.32 -8.76
N HIS A 36 -19.13 -7.59 -8.52
CA HIS A 36 -18.33 -8.56 -7.78
C HIS A 36 -16.91 -8.76 -8.34
N THR A 37 -16.70 -8.54 -9.65
CA THR A 37 -15.37 -8.64 -10.28
C THR A 37 -14.39 -7.61 -9.72
N ASN A 38 -14.87 -6.47 -9.21
CA ASN A 38 -14.09 -5.44 -8.51
C ASN A 38 -14.24 -5.50 -6.98
N GLY A 39 -14.99 -6.48 -6.45
CA GLY A 39 -15.38 -6.52 -5.05
C GLY A 39 -14.22 -6.63 -4.07
N GLN A 40 -13.11 -7.30 -4.48
CA GLN A 40 -11.91 -7.38 -3.65
C GLN A 40 -11.24 -6.01 -3.48
N ALA A 41 -11.11 -5.24 -4.56
CA ALA A 41 -10.54 -3.90 -4.51
C ALA A 41 -11.44 -2.95 -3.70
N GLU A 42 -12.77 -3.05 -3.86
CA GLU A 42 -13.73 -2.27 -3.08
C GLU A 42 -13.66 -2.59 -1.58
N ALA A 43 -13.58 -3.87 -1.21
CA ALA A 43 -13.42 -4.29 0.17
C ALA A 43 -12.10 -3.79 0.78
N ALA A 44 -11.00 -3.90 0.05
CA ALA A 44 -9.69 -3.37 0.47
C ALA A 44 -9.74 -1.85 0.66
N ASN A 45 -10.29 -1.11 -0.31
CA ASN A 45 -10.45 0.35 -0.23
C ASN A 45 -11.30 0.76 0.97
N LYS A 46 -12.40 0.05 1.24
CA LYS A 46 -13.25 0.30 2.40
C LYS A 46 -12.49 0.11 3.72
N ASN A 47 -11.65 -0.92 3.83
CA ASN A 47 -10.84 -1.17 5.02
C ASN A 47 -9.78 -0.09 5.23
N ILE A 48 -9.04 0.29 4.17
CA ILE A 48 -8.04 1.36 4.23
C ILE A 48 -8.70 2.68 4.64
N LEU A 49 -9.85 3.03 4.05
CA LEU A 49 -10.60 4.22 4.41
C LEU A 49 -11.07 4.20 5.87
N ASN A 50 -11.50 3.05 6.40
CA ASN A 50 -11.89 2.93 7.79
C ASN A 50 -10.71 3.12 8.75
N ILE A 51 -9.53 2.57 8.42
CA ILE A 51 -8.30 2.77 9.19
C ILE A 51 -7.92 4.25 9.17
N LEU A 52 -7.93 4.87 7.98
CA LEU A 52 -7.59 6.28 7.80
C LEU A 52 -8.55 7.20 8.59
N LYS A 53 -9.87 6.92 8.53
CA LYS A 53 -10.87 7.66 9.32
C LYS A 53 -10.62 7.60 10.82
N LYS A 54 -10.20 6.43 11.33
CA LYS A 54 -9.86 6.26 12.76
C LYS A 54 -8.61 7.04 13.15
N ARG A 55 -7.61 7.14 12.26
CA ARG A 55 -6.37 7.89 12.51
C ARG A 55 -6.54 9.40 12.45
N LEU A 56 -7.47 9.89 11.62
CA LEU A 56 -7.61 11.33 11.39
C LEU A 56 -8.25 12.10 12.55
N ASP A 57 -8.93 11.44 13.49
CA ASP A 57 -9.57 12.03 14.70
C ASP A 57 -10.19 13.43 14.49
N GLY A 58 -10.88 13.63 13.35
CA GLY A 58 -11.53 14.90 12.99
C GLY A 58 -10.67 15.89 12.17
N ALA A 59 -9.34 15.75 12.12
CA ALA A 59 -8.42 16.56 11.33
C ALA A 59 -8.31 16.10 9.86
N LYS A 60 -9.43 16.18 9.11
CA LYS A 60 -9.55 15.68 7.72
C LYS A 60 -8.47 16.19 6.75
N ALA A 61 -7.88 17.36 7.01
CA ALA A 61 -6.85 17.94 6.14
C ALA A 61 -5.54 17.12 6.13
N ARG A 62 -5.27 16.36 7.19
CA ARG A 62 -4.01 15.60 7.36
C ARG A 62 -4.03 14.18 6.77
N TRP A 63 -4.97 13.91 5.85
CA TRP A 63 -5.12 12.59 5.28
C TRP A 63 -3.92 12.13 4.43
N PRO A 64 -3.19 12.99 3.70
CA PRO A 64 -2.01 12.56 2.94
C PRO A 64 -0.90 12.05 3.86
N GLU A 65 -0.68 12.70 5.01
CA GLU A 65 0.37 12.34 5.97
C GLU A 65 0.03 11.05 6.73
N GLU A 66 -1.26 10.79 6.97
CA GLU A 66 -1.71 9.58 7.67
C GLU A 66 -1.89 8.36 6.73
N LEU A 67 -1.95 8.58 5.41
CA LEU A 67 -2.17 7.51 4.44
C LEU A 67 -1.09 6.42 4.47
N PRO A 68 0.22 6.72 4.51
CA PRO A 68 1.26 5.69 4.64
C PRO A 68 1.06 4.82 5.88
N GLY A 69 0.71 5.43 7.03
CA GLY A 69 0.44 4.69 8.26
C GLY A 69 -0.82 3.83 8.20
N ALA A 70 -1.85 4.28 7.48
CA ALA A 70 -3.06 3.50 7.25
C ALA A 70 -2.81 2.29 6.32
N LEU A 71 -2.03 2.48 5.25
CA LEU A 71 -1.62 1.41 4.34
C LEU A 71 -0.73 0.38 5.04
N TRP A 72 0.22 0.83 5.86
CA TRP A 72 1.04 -0.06 6.68
C TRP A 72 0.18 -0.94 7.58
N ALA A 73 -0.72 -0.33 8.35
CA ALA A 73 -1.62 -1.06 9.25
C ALA A 73 -2.50 -2.07 8.50
N TYR A 74 -3.02 -1.73 7.31
CA TYR A 74 -3.77 -2.67 6.48
C TYR A 74 -2.92 -3.85 6.03
N ASN A 75 -1.69 -3.58 5.55
CA ASN A 75 -0.82 -4.60 4.98
C ASN A 75 -0.24 -5.56 6.01
N THR A 76 -0.01 -5.11 7.25
CA THR A 76 0.65 -5.92 8.29
C THR A 76 -0.32 -6.53 9.30
N ALA A 77 -1.59 -6.13 9.32
CA ALA A 77 -2.57 -6.72 10.23
C ALA A 77 -3.08 -8.06 9.66
N PRO A 78 -3.12 -9.12 10.48
CA PRO A 78 -3.75 -10.38 10.08
C PRO A 78 -5.26 -10.20 9.94
N SER A 79 -5.84 -10.83 8.91
CA SER A 79 -7.29 -10.91 8.74
C SER A 79 -7.88 -11.88 9.77
N GLU A 80 -9.05 -11.56 10.32
CA GLU A 80 -9.75 -12.44 11.27
C GLU A 80 -10.07 -13.82 10.66
N VAL A 81 -10.33 -13.88 9.35
CA VAL A 81 -10.73 -15.11 8.67
C VAL A 81 -9.54 -15.99 8.33
N THR A 82 -8.49 -15.41 7.74
CA THR A 82 -7.34 -16.18 7.23
C THR A 82 -6.19 -16.26 8.22
N GLN A 83 -6.21 -15.44 9.28
CA GLN A 83 -5.10 -15.23 10.22
C GLN A 83 -3.79 -14.76 9.55
N GLU A 84 -3.87 -14.41 8.27
CA GLU A 84 -2.77 -13.97 7.42
C GLU A 84 -2.95 -12.51 7.03
N SER A 85 -1.84 -11.82 6.81
CA SER A 85 -1.81 -10.40 6.41
C SER A 85 -1.70 -10.26 4.89
N PRO A 86 -2.15 -9.14 4.29
CA PRO A 86 -1.91 -8.88 2.87
C PRO A 86 -0.43 -8.92 2.48
N PHE A 87 0.46 -8.48 3.38
CA PHE A 87 1.90 -8.58 3.19
C PHE A 87 2.37 -10.04 3.10
N SER A 88 1.92 -10.91 4.02
CA SER A 88 2.30 -12.33 3.99
C SER A 88 1.78 -13.05 2.75
N PHE A 89 0.60 -12.70 2.25
CA PHE A 89 0.13 -13.20 0.96
C PHE A 89 0.99 -12.77 -0.24
N SER A 90 1.60 -11.59 -0.18
CA SER A 90 2.38 -11.04 -1.29
C SER A 90 3.83 -11.51 -1.27
N PHE A 91 4.43 -11.63 -0.10
CA PHE A 91 5.86 -11.89 0.07
C PHE A 91 6.17 -13.26 0.68
N GLY A 92 5.15 -14.03 1.07
CA GLY A 92 5.31 -15.36 1.66
C GLY A 92 5.87 -15.37 3.09
N MET A 93 5.97 -14.20 3.74
CA MET A 93 6.47 -14.06 5.11
C MET A 93 5.76 -12.92 5.83
N ASN A 94 5.71 -12.97 7.15
CA ASN A 94 5.17 -11.88 7.94
C ASN A 94 6.05 -10.63 7.82
N ALA A 95 5.42 -9.45 7.83
CA ALA A 95 6.16 -8.20 7.94
C ALA A 95 6.93 -8.17 9.26
N VAL A 96 8.07 -7.48 9.27
CA VAL A 96 8.71 -7.07 10.52
C VAL A 96 7.96 -5.86 11.03
N ILE A 97 7.41 -5.95 12.24
CA ILE A 97 6.69 -4.83 12.85
C ILE A 97 7.64 -3.93 13.67
N PRO A 98 7.32 -2.64 13.90
CA PRO A 98 8.20 -1.70 14.60
C PRO A 98 8.70 -2.20 15.97
N VAL A 99 7.85 -2.89 16.74
CA VAL A 99 8.24 -3.43 18.05
C VAL A 99 9.34 -4.51 17.94
N GLU A 100 9.38 -5.28 16.84
CA GLU A 100 10.45 -6.25 16.59
C GLU A 100 11.78 -5.56 16.27
N LEU A 101 11.73 -4.40 15.63
CA LEU A 101 12.93 -3.57 15.37
C LEU A 101 13.43 -2.94 16.67
N GLU A 102 12.53 -2.42 17.50
CA GLU A 102 12.90 -1.81 18.80
C GLU A 102 13.56 -2.80 19.76
N HIS A 103 13.08 -4.04 19.77
CA HIS A 103 13.56 -5.09 20.68
C HIS A 103 14.56 -6.05 20.03
N LEU A 104 14.99 -5.77 18.80
CA LEU A 104 15.92 -6.59 18.03
C LEU A 104 15.52 -8.08 18.08
N SER A 105 14.30 -8.39 17.63
CA SER A 105 13.78 -9.75 17.74
C SER A 105 14.69 -10.76 17.03
N PRO A 106 14.64 -12.07 17.37
CA PRO A 106 15.45 -13.09 16.71
C PRO A 106 15.29 -13.12 15.18
N ARG A 107 14.14 -12.65 14.65
CA ARG A 107 13.91 -12.50 13.21
C ARG A 107 14.79 -11.41 12.60
N ILE A 108 15.07 -10.33 13.32
CA ILE A 108 15.97 -9.25 12.89
C ILE A 108 17.42 -9.70 13.02
N GLU A 109 17.76 -10.38 14.12
CA GLU A 109 19.09 -10.97 14.32
C GLU A 109 19.45 -11.98 13.22
N ALA A 110 18.47 -12.74 12.72
CA ALA A 110 18.69 -13.71 11.65
C ALA A 110 18.69 -13.10 10.22
N ALA A 111 17.99 -11.99 10.01
CA ALA A 111 17.84 -11.37 8.69
C ALA A 111 19.04 -10.50 8.28
N ALA A 112 19.75 -9.91 9.25
CA ALA A 112 20.97 -9.15 9.01
C ALA A 112 22.15 -9.91 9.62
N SER A 113 23.27 -10.01 8.91
CA SER A 113 24.56 -10.07 9.59
C SER A 113 24.66 -8.78 10.41
N PHE A 114 24.33 -8.87 11.70
CA PHE A 114 23.72 -7.77 12.43
C PHE A 114 24.73 -6.67 12.79
N GLU A 115 24.82 -5.63 11.96
CA GLU A 115 25.48 -4.36 12.30
C GLU A 115 24.40 -3.32 12.64
N PRO A 116 24.20 -2.96 13.92
CA PRO A 116 23.16 -2.02 14.36
C PRO A 116 23.21 -0.67 13.63
N GLU A 117 24.40 -0.23 13.23
CA GLU A 117 24.63 1.00 12.47
C GLU A 117 24.01 0.96 11.07
N VAL A 118 24.00 -0.21 10.42
CA VAL A 118 23.42 -0.40 9.08
C VAL A 118 21.89 -0.30 9.15
N LEU A 119 21.27 -0.87 10.19
CA LEU A 119 19.82 -0.73 10.40
C LEU A 119 19.41 0.72 10.65
N GLN A 120 20.17 1.45 11.47
CA GLN A 120 19.93 2.88 11.72
C GLN A 120 20.08 3.72 10.46
N THR A 121 21.06 3.39 9.62
CA THR A 121 21.28 4.06 8.32
C THR A 121 20.11 3.77 7.38
N TRP A 122 19.72 2.50 7.23
CA TRP A 122 18.58 2.10 6.41
C TRP A 122 17.28 2.77 6.87
N MET A 123 17.03 2.87 8.18
CA MET A 123 15.84 3.55 8.71
C MET A 123 15.81 5.03 8.31
N LYS A 124 16.94 5.73 8.41
CA LYS A 124 17.05 7.13 7.99
C LYS A 124 16.88 7.30 6.49
N GLU A 125 17.50 6.44 5.69
CA GLU A 125 17.39 6.47 4.23
C GLU A 125 15.95 6.22 3.77
N ASN A 126 15.29 5.22 4.34
CA ASN A 126 13.93 4.85 3.98
C ASN A 126 12.92 5.95 4.34
N ASP A 127 13.13 6.64 5.47
CA ASP A 127 12.33 7.80 5.86
C ASP A 127 12.61 9.06 5.00
N SER A 128 13.82 9.17 4.45
CA SER A 128 14.21 10.23 3.52
C SER A 128 13.59 9.99 2.14
N SER A 129 13.68 8.75 1.63
CA SER A 129 13.12 8.37 0.33
C SER A 129 11.60 8.57 0.27
N ARG A 130 10.88 8.22 1.35
CA ARG A 130 9.42 8.48 1.43
C ARG A 130 9.07 9.96 1.31
N ARG A 131 9.88 10.84 1.90
CA ARG A 131 9.68 12.30 1.79
C ARG A 131 9.89 12.79 0.37
N VAL A 132 10.95 12.34 -0.29
CA VAL A 132 11.22 12.69 -1.69
C VAL A 132 10.07 12.24 -2.61
N ASP A 133 9.57 11.01 -2.44
CA ASP A 133 8.45 10.52 -3.25
C ASP A 133 7.17 11.35 -3.03
N LEU A 134 6.89 11.76 -1.80
CA LEU A 134 5.77 12.64 -1.46
C LEU A 134 5.91 14.03 -2.11
N ASP A 135 7.10 14.64 -2.05
CA ASP A 135 7.38 15.95 -2.66
C ASP A 135 7.24 15.89 -4.19
N LEU A 136 7.70 14.80 -4.83
CA LEU A 136 7.55 14.58 -6.27
C LEU A 136 6.08 14.41 -6.69
N LEU A 137 5.26 13.77 -5.85
CA LEU A 137 3.83 13.65 -6.09
C LEU A 137 3.10 14.99 -5.93
N GLU A 138 3.54 15.86 -5.02
CA GLU A 138 2.99 17.20 -4.84
C GLU A 138 3.34 18.13 -6.01
N GLN A 139 4.61 18.12 -6.47
CA GLN A 139 5.03 18.89 -7.65
C GLN A 139 4.27 18.51 -8.92
N LYS A 140 3.96 17.21 -9.10
CA LYS A 140 3.19 16.72 -10.24
C LYS A 140 1.70 17.08 -10.18
N ARG A 141 1.19 17.45 -9.01
CA ARG A 141 -0.18 17.94 -8.81
C ARG A 141 -0.30 19.45 -9.09
N GLU A 142 0.79 20.20 -8.91
CA GLU A 142 0.83 21.66 -9.09
C GLU A 142 1.25 22.13 -10.50
N SER A 143 1.68 21.22 -11.38
CA SER A 143 1.94 21.45 -12.81
C SER A 143 0.79 21.00 -13.71
#